data_AF-A5FB60-F1
#
_entry.id   AF-A5FB60-F1
#
_cell.length_a   1.000
_cell.length_b   1.000
_cell.length_c   1.000
_cell.angle_alpha   90.00
_cell.angle_beta   90.00
_cell.angle_gamma   90.00
#
_symmetry.space_group_name_H-M   'P 1'
#
loop_
_entity.id
_entity.type
_entity.pdbx_description
1 polymer ?
#
loop_
_entity_poly.entity_id
_entity_poly.type
_entity_poly.pdbx_seq_one_letter_code
_entity_poly.pdbx_strand_id
1 'polypeptide(L)'
;MKVILIVLCFFTAGFSINAQAKVITSVNEAGDVATYELDSSVKFQSLAKGLRYNITRHEFKGPEMKNSYRLLLVMDGFYSKTLNKEMTISAVLSDGTVLEARKIIEDDGFFDGACTLKIKDPEALLKANIDKVIVHAGKDVVYPISAQNKAIFKKNLSNVINAK
;
A
#
# COMPACT_ATOMS: atom_id res chain seq x y z
N MET A 1 33.58 -40.06 14.09
CA MET A 1 33.28 -38.68 13.60
C MET A 1 32.46 -38.77 12.31
N LYS A 2 31.65 -37.74 12.04
CA LYS A 2 30.74 -37.56 10.89
C LYS A 2 29.31 -38.12 11.05
N VAL A 3 28.65 -37.77 12.15
CA VAL A 3 27.18 -37.67 12.23
C VAL A 3 26.83 -36.18 12.26
N ILE A 4 27.15 -35.44 11.18
CA ILE A 4 26.79 -34.03 11.03
C ILE A 4 26.63 -33.77 9.53
N LEU A 5 25.51 -34.15 8.91
CA LEU A 5 25.23 -33.68 7.54
C LEU A 5 23.81 -33.90 7.02
N ILE A 6 22.75 -33.83 7.85
CA ILE A 6 21.37 -33.81 7.31
C ILE A 6 20.43 -32.91 8.15
N VAL A 7 20.87 -31.70 8.53
CA VAL A 7 19.98 -30.68 9.14
C VAL A 7 20.21 -29.30 8.52
N LEU A 8 20.66 -29.23 7.26
CA LEU A 8 20.94 -27.95 6.60
C LEU A 8 20.33 -27.80 5.20
N CYS A 9 19.28 -28.56 4.87
CA CYS A 9 18.59 -28.47 3.58
C CYS A 9 17.14 -27.97 3.67
N PHE A 10 16.62 -27.67 4.86
CA PHE A 10 15.23 -27.22 5.06
C PHE A 10 15.06 -25.76 5.48
N PHE A 11 16.12 -24.96 5.50
CA PHE A 11 16.03 -23.52 5.81
C PHE A 11 16.03 -22.60 4.58
N THR A 12 16.02 -23.14 3.35
CA THR A 12 15.92 -22.32 2.12
C THR A 12 14.52 -22.29 1.52
N ALA A 13 13.56 -23.05 2.06
CA ALA A 13 12.17 -23.02 1.63
C ALA A 13 11.36 -22.07 2.53
N GLY A 14 11.29 -20.79 2.16
CA GLY A 14 10.33 -19.88 2.80
C GLY A 14 10.59 -18.38 2.66
N PHE A 15 11.82 -17.96 2.35
CA PHE A 15 12.05 -16.57 1.99
C PHE A 15 11.67 -16.35 0.52
N SER A 16 10.38 -16.46 0.21
CA SER A 16 9.80 -15.59 -0.80
C SER A 16 9.90 -14.17 -0.24
N ILE A 17 11.10 -13.60 -0.36
CA ILE A 17 11.33 -12.17 -0.18
C ILE A 17 10.28 -11.54 -1.07
N ASN A 18 9.31 -10.82 -0.50
CA ASN A 18 8.41 -9.97 -1.27
C ASN A 18 9.33 -9.02 -2.03
N ALA A 19 9.61 -9.38 -3.29
CA ALA A 19 10.59 -8.69 -4.10
C ALA A 19 10.11 -7.25 -4.28
N GLN A 20 11.00 -6.33 -3.95
CA GLN A 20 10.82 -4.89 -4.15
C GLN A 20 10.28 -4.63 -5.56
N ALA A 21 9.17 -3.89 -5.65
CA ALA A 21 8.68 -3.45 -6.96
C ALA A 21 9.65 -2.43 -7.56
N LYS A 22 9.91 -2.56 -8.86
CA LYS A 22 10.57 -1.52 -9.64
C LYS A 22 9.68 -0.26 -9.64
N VAL A 23 10.26 0.93 -9.75
CA VAL A 23 9.48 2.15 -10.02
C VAL A 23 9.41 2.35 -11.53
N ILE A 24 8.20 2.53 -12.06
CA ILE A 24 7.96 2.91 -13.46
C ILE A 24 7.72 4.42 -13.50
N THR A 25 8.32 5.06 -14.51
CA THR A 25 8.14 6.49 -14.81
C THR A 25 7.30 6.64 -16.07
N SER A 26 6.29 7.50 -16.02
CA SER A 26 5.48 7.92 -17.17
C SER A 26 5.44 9.43 -17.24
N VAL A 27 5.49 10.01 -18.44
CA VAL A 27 5.43 11.46 -18.67
C VAL A 27 4.16 11.76 -19.46
N ASN A 28 3.35 12.70 -18.98
CA ASN A 28 2.11 13.10 -19.64
C ASN A 28 2.12 14.63 -19.86
N GLU A 29 1.53 15.09 -20.96
CA GLU A 29 1.38 16.52 -21.23
C GLU A 29 0.03 17.09 -20.75
N ALA A 30 -0.92 16.23 -20.38
CA ALA A 30 -2.31 16.59 -20.10
C ALA A 30 -2.65 16.90 -18.62
N GLY A 31 -1.70 16.85 -17.69
CA GLY A 31 -1.98 17.23 -16.28
C GLY A 31 -0.87 16.97 -15.27
N ASP A 32 -0.18 15.84 -15.36
CA ASP A 32 0.97 15.48 -14.54
C ASP A 32 2.24 15.50 -15.40
N VAL A 33 3.30 16.17 -14.96
CA VAL A 33 4.59 16.23 -15.66
C VAL A 33 5.26 14.87 -15.69
N ALA A 34 5.18 14.15 -14.59
CA ALA A 34 5.67 12.80 -14.48
C ALA A 34 4.89 12.05 -13.40
N THR A 35 4.72 10.75 -13.61
CA THR A 35 4.11 9.82 -12.67
C THR A 35 5.12 8.74 -12.35
N TYR A 36 5.30 8.47 -11.06
CA TYR A 36 6.21 7.47 -10.54
C TYR A 36 5.42 6.48 -9.70
N GLU A 37 5.36 5.23 -10.14
CA GLU A 37 4.54 4.20 -9.51
C GLU A 37 5.30 2.90 -9.30
N LEU A 38 4.90 2.11 -8.30
CA LEU A 38 5.42 0.77 -8.15
C LEU A 38 4.89 -0.10 -9.31
N ASP A 39 5.79 -0.81 -9.99
CA ASP A 39 5.45 -1.77 -11.03
C ASP A 39 4.55 -2.85 -10.46
N SER A 40 3.27 -2.80 -10.84
CA SER A 40 2.25 -3.78 -10.50
C SER A 40 1.77 -4.58 -11.72
N SER A 41 2.53 -4.60 -12.82
CA SER A 41 2.17 -5.32 -14.05
C SER A 41 2.00 -6.83 -13.83
N VAL A 42 2.83 -7.41 -12.97
CA VAL A 42 2.74 -8.84 -12.58
C VAL A 42 1.83 -9.03 -11.37
N LYS A 43 2.02 -8.21 -10.33
CA LYS A 43 1.21 -8.24 -9.10
C LYS A 43 1.42 -6.98 -8.27
N PHE A 44 0.41 -6.61 -7.50
CA PHE A 44 0.54 -5.63 -6.42
C PHE A 44 1.44 -6.15 -5.29
N GLN A 45 2.07 -5.22 -4.58
CA GLN A 45 2.88 -5.52 -3.40
C GLN A 45 1.97 -5.89 -2.22
N SER A 46 2.36 -6.86 -1.39
CA SER A 46 1.56 -7.26 -0.21
C SER A 46 1.90 -6.36 0.98
N LEU A 47 0.86 -5.78 1.60
CA LEU A 47 0.98 -5.03 2.86
C LEU A 47 0.64 -5.93 4.06
N ALA A 48 -0.37 -6.78 3.92
CA ALA A 48 -0.74 -7.84 4.86
C ALA A 48 -1.37 -9.02 4.11
N LYS A 49 -1.70 -10.10 4.82
CA LYS A 49 -2.47 -11.21 4.23
C LYS A 49 -3.83 -10.67 3.76
N GLY A 50 -4.11 -10.82 2.46
CA GLY A 50 -5.34 -10.32 1.84
C GLY A 50 -5.42 -8.80 1.70
N LEU A 51 -4.31 -8.08 1.87
CA LEU A 51 -4.21 -6.64 1.64
C LEU A 51 -2.96 -6.32 0.83
N ARG A 52 -3.15 -5.76 -0.35
CA ARG A 52 -2.12 -5.36 -1.29
C ARG A 52 -2.11 -3.84 -1.45
N TYR A 53 -1.05 -3.31 -2.04
CA TYR A 53 -0.90 -1.88 -2.24
C TYR A 53 -0.11 -1.50 -3.49
N ASN A 54 -0.31 -0.26 -3.93
CA ASN A 54 0.58 0.48 -4.82
C ASN A 54 0.80 1.90 -4.27
N ILE A 55 1.94 2.50 -4.58
CA ILE A 55 2.27 3.89 -4.26
C ILE A 55 2.51 4.62 -5.57
N THR A 56 1.79 5.72 -5.77
CA THR A 56 1.94 6.60 -6.94
C THR A 56 2.30 8.01 -6.47
N ARG A 57 3.33 8.60 -7.09
CA ARG A 57 3.68 10.01 -6.98
C ARG A 57 3.40 10.69 -8.31
N HIS A 58 2.56 11.72 -8.29
CA HIS A 58 2.35 12.61 -9.42
C HIS A 58 3.15 13.89 -9.20
N GLU A 59 3.97 14.25 -10.18
CA GLU A 59 4.75 15.48 -10.23
C GLU A 59 4.05 16.48 -11.15
N PHE A 60 3.93 17.72 -10.71
CA PHE A 60 3.18 18.77 -11.38
C PHE A 60 4.08 19.94 -11.77
N LYS A 61 3.69 20.68 -12.82
CA LYS A 61 4.42 21.85 -13.33
C LYS A 61 3.96 23.10 -12.58
N GLY A 62 4.91 23.88 -12.06
CA GLY A 62 4.66 25.23 -11.54
C GLY A 62 5.26 25.47 -10.15
N PRO A 63 5.65 26.71 -9.82
CA PRO A 63 6.32 27.05 -8.56
C PRO A 63 5.47 26.79 -7.30
N GLU A 64 4.16 26.63 -7.46
CA GLU A 64 3.22 26.42 -6.35
C GLU A 64 2.69 24.98 -6.24
N MET A 65 2.99 24.12 -7.20
CA MET A 65 2.42 22.77 -7.26
C MET A 65 3.33 21.76 -6.53
N LYS A 66 2.81 21.18 -5.44
CA LYS A 66 3.50 20.11 -4.70
C LYS A 66 3.19 18.74 -5.30
N ASN A 67 4.17 17.84 -5.28
CA ASN A 67 3.96 16.44 -5.62
C ASN A 67 2.80 15.85 -4.82
N SER A 68 1.93 15.10 -5.49
CA SER A 68 0.86 14.37 -4.82
C SER A 68 1.22 12.91 -4.67
N TYR A 69 0.98 12.36 -3.48
CA TYR A 69 1.28 10.96 -3.16
C TYR A 69 -0.02 10.22 -2.86
N ARG A 70 -0.18 9.07 -3.49
CA ARG A 70 -1.38 8.22 -3.37
C ARG A 70 -0.96 6.81 -2.97
N LEU A 71 -1.62 6.28 -1.95
CA LEU A 71 -1.51 4.89 -1.53
C LEU A 71 -2.79 4.17 -1.92
N LEU A 72 -2.72 3.38 -2.99
CA LEU A 72 -3.79 2.47 -3.36
C LEU A 72 -3.71 1.23 -2.48
N LEU A 73 -4.81 0.86 -1.85
CA LEU A 73 -5.00 -0.35 -1.08
C LEU A 73 -6.00 -1.25 -1.81
N VAL A 74 -5.64 -2.50 -2.03
CA VAL A 74 -6.47 -3.49 -2.73
C VAL A 74 -6.64 -4.71 -1.82
N MET A 75 -7.88 -5.02 -1.45
CA MET A 75 -8.21 -6.16 -0.61
C MET A 75 -8.49 -7.41 -1.46
N ASP A 76 -8.02 -8.56 -0.98
CA ASP A 76 -8.38 -9.84 -1.59
C ASP A 76 -9.81 -10.21 -1.16
N GLY A 77 -10.78 -9.94 -2.03
CA GLY A 77 -12.19 -10.27 -1.83
C GLY A 77 -13.11 -9.07 -2.00
N PHE A 78 -14.26 -9.30 -2.65
CA PHE A 78 -15.30 -8.30 -2.82
C PHE A 78 -16.23 -8.30 -1.60
N TYR A 79 -16.59 -7.12 -1.11
CA TYR A 79 -17.69 -6.98 -0.17
C TYR A 79 -18.99 -7.02 -0.98
N SER A 80 -19.54 -8.21 -1.18
CA SER A 80 -20.68 -8.45 -2.10
C SER A 80 -22.05 -8.09 -1.52
N LYS A 81 -22.12 -7.62 -0.27
CA LYS A 81 -23.33 -7.12 0.39
C LYS A 81 -22.91 -6.28 1.59
N THR A 82 -22.67 -5.00 1.36
CA THR A 82 -22.54 -4.04 2.47
C THR A 82 -23.91 -3.42 2.71
N LEU A 83 -24.47 -3.61 3.91
CA LEU A 83 -25.73 -2.99 4.31
C LEU A 83 -25.59 -1.47 4.51
N ASN A 84 -24.34 -0.97 4.52
CA ASN A 84 -24.02 0.42 4.77
C ASN A 84 -23.83 1.18 3.45
N LYS A 85 -24.30 2.42 3.41
CA LYS A 85 -24.12 3.32 2.25
C LYS A 85 -22.67 3.78 2.07
N GLU A 86 -21.82 3.52 3.06
CA GLU A 86 -20.49 4.09 3.14
C GLU A 86 -19.52 3.13 3.83
N MET A 87 -18.27 3.24 3.40
CA MET A 87 -17.15 2.51 3.94
C MET A 87 -15.98 3.44 4.19
N THR A 88 -15.30 3.19 5.30
CA THR A 88 -14.13 3.96 5.72
C THR A 88 -12.93 3.05 5.77
N ILE A 89 -11.81 3.52 5.23
CA ILE A 89 -10.53 2.81 5.26
C ILE A 89 -9.52 3.73 5.89
N SER A 90 -8.88 3.24 6.95
CA SER A 90 -8.01 4.03 7.80
C SER A 90 -6.68 3.30 8.01
N ALA A 91 -5.57 3.93 7.64
CA ALA A 91 -4.23 3.49 8.01
C ALA A 91 -3.82 4.17 9.32
N VAL A 92 -3.61 3.38 10.37
CA VAL A 92 -3.19 3.87 11.69
C VAL A 92 -1.68 3.81 11.77
N LEU A 93 -1.05 4.95 12.00
CA LEU A 93 0.39 5.08 12.09
C LEU A 93 0.89 4.83 13.53
N SER A 94 2.18 4.53 13.66
CA SER A 94 2.81 4.22 14.96
C SER A 94 2.84 5.40 15.93
N ASP A 95 2.65 6.63 15.45
CA ASP A 95 2.53 7.84 16.27
C ASP A 95 1.08 8.18 16.65
N GLY A 96 0.12 7.31 16.27
CA GLY A 96 -1.32 7.51 16.50
C GLY A 96 -2.04 8.31 15.41
N THR A 97 -1.32 8.84 14.42
CA THR A 97 -1.94 9.51 13.27
C THR A 97 -2.81 8.54 12.47
N VAL A 98 -3.96 9.01 11.99
CA VAL A 98 -4.88 8.22 11.15
C VAL A 98 -5.01 8.85 9.77
N LEU A 99 -4.63 8.09 8.74
CA LEU A 99 -4.87 8.46 7.35
C LEU A 99 -6.15 7.77 6.89
N GLU A 100 -7.17 8.54 6.53
CA GLU A 100 -8.50 8.01 6.26
C GLU A 100 -9.01 8.41 4.86
N ALA A 101 -9.74 7.50 4.23
CA ALA A 101 -10.60 7.78 3.10
C ALA A 101 -11.99 7.15 3.31
N ARG A 102 -13.01 7.87 2.85
CA ARG A 102 -14.40 7.42 2.84
C ARG A 102 -14.81 7.18 1.39
N LYS A 103 -15.42 6.03 1.13
CA LYS A 103 -15.99 5.68 -0.18
C LYS A 103 -17.49 5.46 0.01
N ILE A 104 -18.28 6.17 -0.79
CA ILE A 104 -19.72 5.93 -0.90
C ILE A 104 -19.88 4.68 -1.75
N ILE A 105 -20.69 3.75 -1.29
CA ILE A 105 -20.97 2.49 -1.98
C ILE A 105 -22.09 2.76 -2.97
N GLU A 106 -21.91 2.30 -4.21
CA GLU A 106 -22.88 2.49 -5.29
C GLU A 106 -24.21 1.81 -4.94
N ASP A 107 -25.29 2.21 -5.63
CA ASP A 107 -26.67 1.78 -5.30
C ASP A 107 -26.89 0.27 -5.40
N ASP A 108 -26.02 -0.45 -6.10
CA ASP A 108 -26.01 -1.92 -6.20
C ASP A 108 -25.35 -2.62 -4.99
N GLY A 109 -24.82 -1.85 -4.03
CA GLY A 109 -24.22 -2.33 -2.79
C GLY A 109 -22.85 -2.99 -2.96
N PHE A 110 -22.24 -2.86 -4.15
CA PHE A 110 -20.95 -3.48 -4.47
C PHE A 110 -19.77 -2.55 -4.17
N PHE A 111 -18.71 -3.15 -3.64
CA PHE A 111 -17.41 -2.50 -3.52
C PHE A 111 -16.33 -3.34 -4.17
N ASP A 112 -15.58 -2.68 -5.06
CA ASP A 112 -14.49 -3.22 -5.88
C ASP A 112 -13.26 -3.69 -5.10
N GLY A 113 -13.22 -3.48 -3.78
CA GLY A 113 -12.08 -3.87 -2.95
C GLY A 113 -10.89 -2.93 -3.06
N ALA A 114 -11.04 -1.75 -3.69
CA ALA A 114 -9.94 -0.82 -3.92
C ALA A 114 -10.21 0.58 -3.34
N CYS A 115 -9.23 1.12 -2.62
CA CYS A 115 -9.33 2.45 -2.02
C CYS A 115 -8.00 3.19 -2.06
N THR A 116 -8.05 4.50 -2.32
CA THR A 116 -6.85 5.34 -2.38
C THR A 116 -6.80 6.30 -1.20
N LEU A 117 -5.75 6.20 -0.38
CA LEU A 117 -5.42 7.18 0.64
C LEU A 117 -4.52 8.27 0.05
N LYS A 118 -4.84 9.54 0.32
CA LYS A 118 -3.97 10.67 -0.02
C LYS A 118 -2.91 10.83 1.07
N ILE A 119 -1.64 10.82 0.69
CA ILE A 119 -0.52 11.04 1.60
C ILE A 119 -0.12 12.52 1.48
N LYS A 120 -0.40 13.29 2.54
CA LYS A 120 -0.06 14.72 2.60
C LYS A 120 1.43 14.96 2.86
N ASP A 121 2.02 14.13 3.73
CA ASP A 121 3.42 14.20 4.12
C ASP A 121 4.05 12.79 4.02
N PRO A 122 4.69 12.46 2.90
CA PRO A 122 5.29 11.15 2.70
C PRO A 122 6.54 10.94 3.56
N GLU A 123 7.22 12.00 3.99
CA GLU A 123 8.39 11.94 4.88
C GLU A 123 7.96 11.62 6.33
N ALA A 124 6.85 12.21 6.79
CA ALA A 124 6.24 11.81 8.06
C ALA A 124 5.82 10.34 8.04
N LEU A 125 5.26 9.85 6.92
CA LEU A 125 4.92 8.43 6.74
C LEU A 125 6.16 7.51 6.63
N LEU A 126 7.31 8.02 6.20
CA LEU A 126 8.57 7.26 6.29
C LEU A 126 9.06 7.14 7.73
N LYS A 127 8.81 8.14 8.57
CA LYS A 127 9.17 8.11 10.00
C LYS A 127 8.20 7.21 10.78
N ALA A 128 6.91 7.49 10.68
CA ALA A 128 5.86 6.74 11.34
C ALA A 128 5.45 5.51 10.50
N ASN A 129 5.55 4.29 11.05
CA ASN A 129 5.13 3.10 10.32
C ASN A 129 3.60 3.05 10.22
N ILE A 130 3.06 2.41 9.17
CA ILE A 130 1.67 1.92 9.21
C ILE A 130 1.64 0.68 10.10
N ASP A 131 0.97 0.76 11.24
CA ASP A 131 0.87 -0.35 12.19
C ASP A 131 -0.27 -1.29 11.84
N LYS A 132 -1.38 -0.73 11.39
CA LYS A 132 -2.56 -1.49 10.94
C LYS A 132 -3.36 -0.69 9.93
N VAL A 133 -4.09 -1.41 9.07
CA VAL A 133 -5.16 -0.85 8.26
C VAL A 133 -6.49 -1.37 8.80
N ILE A 134 -7.46 -0.48 8.95
CA ILE A 134 -8.81 -0.80 9.42
C ILE A 134 -9.78 -0.48 8.29
N VAL A 135 -10.65 -1.43 7.97
CA VAL A 135 -11.72 -1.27 6.99
C VAL A 135 -13.03 -1.38 7.74
N HIS A 136 -13.81 -0.31 7.75
CA HIS A 136 -15.11 -0.23 8.38
C HIS A 136 -16.21 -0.28 7.32
N ALA A 137 -16.95 -1.38 7.29
CA ALA A 137 -18.08 -1.60 6.39
C ALA A 137 -19.22 -2.34 7.12
N GLY A 138 -19.65 -1.78 8.26
CA GLY A 138 -20.63 -2.39 9.18
C GLY A 138 -20.01 -3.29 10.24
N LYS A 139 -18.81 -3.81 9.97
CA LYS A 139 -17.89 -4.41 10.94
C LYS A 139 -16.47 -4.01 10.60
N ASP A 140 -15.60 -4.02 11.61
CA ASP A 140 -14.19 -3.73 11.42
C ASP A 140 -13.44 -4.97 10.94
N VAL A 141 -12.71 -4.80 9.84
CA VAL A 141 -11.67 -5.74 9.41
C VAL A 141 -10.33 -5.08 9.65
N VAL A 142 -9.51 -5.69 10.50
CA VAL A 142 -8.20 -5.14 10.89
C VAL A 142 -7.09 -5.96 10.27
N TYR A 143 -6.23 -5.29 9.51
CA TYR A 143 -5.02 -5.83 8.91
C TYR A 143 -3.81 -5.34 9.71
N PRO A 144 -3.29 -6.12 10.66
CA PRO A 144 -2.04 -5.78 11.33
C PRO A 144 -0.86 -5.94 10.36
N ILE A 145 0.06 -4.97 10.35
CA ILE A 145 1.22 -5.00 9.46
C ILE A 145 2.42 -5.60 10.21
N SER A 146 3.04 -6.62 9.63
CA SER A 146 4.24 -7.25 10.21
C SER A 146 5.45 -6.32 10.13
N ALA A 147 6.44 -6.52 11.01
CA ALA A 147 7.69 -5.74 10.97
C ALA A 147 8.39 -5.85 9.60
N GLN A 148 8.39 -7.03 8.99
CA GLN A 148 8.93 -7.26 7.65
C GLN A 148 8.20 -6.42 6.60
N ASN A 149 6.86 -6.43 6.60
CA ASN A 149 6.08 -5.67 5.62
C ASN A 149 6.21 -4.16 5.83
N LYS A 150 6.34 -3.68 7.08
CA LYS A 150 6.64 -2.28 7.38
C LYS A 150 7.98 -1.85 6.75
N ALA A 151 9.02 -2.67 6.90
CA ALA A 151 10.33 -2.38 6.32
C ALA A 151 10.30 -2.33 4.79
N ILE A 152 9.60 -3.28 4.15
CA ILE A 152 9.43 -3.31 2.70
C ILE A 152 8.64 -2.08 2.21
N PHE A 153 7.52 -1.76 2.88
CA PHE A 153 6.71 -0.60 2.57
C PHE A 153 7.53 0.70 2.63
N LYS A 154 8.30 0.90 3.70
CA LYS A 154 9.18 2.07 3.85
C LYS A 154 10.21 2.17 2.73
N LYS A 155 10.83 1.05 2.36
CA LYS A 155 11.77 1.03 1.25
C LYS A 155 11.10 1.42 -0.07
N ASN A 156 9.93 0.86 -0.35
CA ASN A 156 9.17 1.17 -1.56
C ASN A 156 8.71 2.63 -1.61
N LEU A 157 8.21 3.16 -0.49
CA LEU A 157 7.84 4.58 -0.37
C LEU A 157 9.04 5.49 -0.62
N SER A 158 10.20 5.18 -0.02
CA SER A 158 11.44 5.92 -0.23
C SER A 158 11.88 5.90 -1.69
N ASN A 159 11.77 4.75 -2.38
CA ASN A 159 12.10 4.69 -3.81
C ASN A 159 11.20 5.59 -4.65
N VAL A 160 9.89 5.62 -4.37
CA VAL A 160 8.94 6.48 -5.09
C VAL A 160 9.19 7.97 -4.80
N ILE A 161 9.53 8.32 -3.55
CA ILE A 161 9.90 9.69 -3.17
C ILE A 161 11.18 10.14 -3.90
N ASN A 162 12.15 9.25 -4.06
CA ASN A 162 13.46 9.57 -4.62
C ASN A 162 13.61 9.31 -6.12
N ALA A 163 12.57 8.77 -6.78
CA ALA A 163 12.59 8.50 -8.20
C ALA A 163 12.80 9.79 -9.01
N LYS A 164 13.41 9.67 -10.19
CA LYS A 164 13.67 10.75 -11.15
C LYS A 164 13.38 10.26 -12.55
#